data_AF-A0A671RC15-F1
#
_entry.id   AF-A0A671RC15-F1
#
_cell.length_a   1.000
_cell.length_b   1.000
_cell.length_c   1.000
_cell.angle_alpha   90.00
_cell.angle_beta   90.00
_cell.angle_gamma   90.00
#
_symmetry.space_group_name_H-M   'P 1'
#
loop_
_entity.id
_entity.type
_entity.pdbx_description
1 polymer ?
#
loop_
_entity_poly.entity_id
_entity_poly.type
_entity_poly.pdbx_seq_one_letter_code
_entity_poly.pdbx_strand_id
1 'polypeptide(L)'
;MKCVSLSSPGPHVFVIVLSVARFTQEETDTMDLIKKIFGPKAAQFSIVLFTRGDDLDEESIEDYVRQSNSAELKKLIRDCGNRFLAFSNREKQDRTQVIQLLKMIEEVKNSNEGRYFTNSMFEEAEMSIKKRMEEILKQREKEIQAQNEKLRAKYETEMEELKKRLEEKKIKADEERKQRENEFRQKEEKMMKKFDEKHKTEQNKREIENQKRSEEEKQQRAEYDGKIEEMKREIENQRLQYEKQQKEREEQDRKREEKYKQDREKMKHEQECVMTQLKMKEEEEIKKRFGGEKKK
;
A
#
# COMPACT_ATOMS: atom_id res chain seq x y z
N MET A 1 -11.73 60.18 41.52
CA MET A 1 -11.63 59.46 42.81
C MET A 1 -11.58 57.96 42.54
N LYS A 2 -10.58 57.22 43.06
CA LYS A 2 -10.49 55.75 42.86
C LYS A 2 -11.61 54.96 43.55
N CYS A 3 -12.18 55.47 44.64
CA CYS A 3 -13.27 54.80 45.36
C CYS A 3 -14.53 54.62 44.50
N VAL A 4 -14.91 55.63 43.71
CA VAL A 4 -16.09 55.55 42.83
C VAL A 4 -15.95 54.42 41.82
N SER A 5 -14.80 54.29 41.16
CA SER A 5 -14.56 53.20 40.20
C SER A 5 -14.50 51.82 40.85
N LEU A 6 -14.02 51.72 42.10
CA LEU A 6 -13.93 50.44 42.81
C LEU A 6 -15.28 50.00 43.41
N SER A 7 -16.17 50.94 43.68
CA SER A 7 -17.49 50.69 44.23
C SER A 7 -18.60 50.77 43.19
N SER A 8 -18.28 50.90 41.89
CA SER A 8 -19.24 50.89 40.77
C SER A 8 -20.00 49.55 40.73
N PRO A 9 -21.32 49.53 40.47
CA PRO A 9 -22.19 50.64 40.04
C PRO A 9 -22.65 51.56 41.18
N GLY A 10 -22.21 51.29 42.41
CA GLY A 10 -22.53 52.05 43.59
C GLY A 10 -22.43 51.23 44.88
N PRO A 11 -22.12 51.83 46.04
CA PRO A 11 -22.10 51.13 47.31
C PRO A 11 -23.51 50.80 47.81
N HIS A 12 -23.67 49.65 48.46
CA HIS A 12 -24.92 49.33 49.15
C HIS A 12 -25.13 50.19 50.40
N VAL A 13 -24.04 50.48 51.12
CA VAL A 13 -24.04 51.28 52.34
C VAL A 13 -22.76 52.09 52.44
N PHE A 14 -22.85 53.31 52.98
CA PHE A 14 -21.73 54.09 53.49
C PHE A 14 -21.61 53.86 55.00
N VAL A 15 -20.45 53.40 55.47
CA VAL A 15 -20.21 53.24 56.90
C VAL A 15 -19.38 54.42 57.39
N ILE A 16 -19.97 55.23 58.26
CA ILE A 16 -19.34 56.41 58.87
C ILE A 16 -18.75 55.96 60.20
N VAL A 17 -17.44 55.92 60.30
CA VAL A 17 -16.73 55.37 61.47
C VAL A 17 -16.37 56.50 62.42
N LEU A 18 -16.84 56.42 63.66
CA LEU A 18 -16.58 57.36 64.75
C LEU A 18 -15.91 56.65 65.92
N SER A 19 -15.26 57.37 66.83
CA SER A 19 -14.77 56.80 68.10
C SER A 19 -15.75 57.07 69.24
N VAL A 20 -15.92 56.12 70.16
CA VAL A 20 -16.49 56.41 71.48
C VAL A 20 -15.60 57.45 72.19
N ALA A 21 -16.22 58.32 73.00
CA ALA A 21 -15.63 59.40 73.80
C ALA A 21 -15.01 60.58 73.03
N ARG A 22 -14.93 60.55 71.70
CA ARG A 22 -14.42 61.67 70.91
C ARG A 22 -15.34 61.94 69.73
N PHE A 23 -15.93 63.13 69.71
CA PHE A 23 -16.62 63.69 68.56
C PHE A 23 -16.01 65.06 68.24
N THR A 24 -15.35 65.16 67.10
CA THR A 24 -14.58 66.31 66.64
C THR A 24 -15.31 67.06 65.53
N GLN A 25 -14.83 68.28 65.24
CA GLN A 25 -15.31 69.04 64.09
C GLN A 25 -15.09 68.27 62.78
N GLU A 26 -13.99 67.52 62.63
CA GLU A 26 -13.71 66.70 61.46
C GLU A 26 -14.78 65.61 61.23
N GLU A 27 -15.29 65.02 62.32
CA GLU A 27 -16.38 64.02 62.27
C GLU A 27 -17.74 64.67 61.97
N THR A 28 -17.94 65.92 62.39
CA THR A 28 -19.12 66.73 62.02
C THR A 28 -19.13 67.04 60.53
N ASP A 29 -17.99 67.46 60.00
CA ASP A 29 -17.82 67.88 58.61
C ASP A 29 -17.89 66.68 57.64
N THR A 30 -17.66 65.46 58.14
CA THR A 30 -17.68 64.23 57.32
C THR A 30 -19.03 63.98 56.67
N MET A 31 -20.14 64.21 57.37
CA MET A 31 -21.47 64.04 56.77
C MET A 31 -21.79 65.12 55.76
N ASP A 32 -21.40 66.36 56.03
CA ASP A 32 -21.57 67.45 55.07
C ASP A 32 -20.70 67.20 53.82
N LEU A 33 -19.52 66.61 53.97
CA LEU A 33 -18.67 66.17 52.87
C LEU A 33 -19.30 65.03 52.06
N ILE A 34 -19.85 63.99 52.73
CA ILE A 34 -20.56 62.89 52.06
C ILE A 34 -21.75 63.43 51.26
N LYS A 35 -22.56 64.31 51.85
CA LYS A 35 -23.69 64.95 51.16
C LYS A 35 -23.23 65.87 50.03
N LYS A 36 -22.09 66.53 50.17
CA LYS A 36 -21.52 67.40 49.11
C LYS A 36 -21.00 66.58 47.92
N ILE A 37 -20.34 65.46 48.17
CA ILE A 37 -19.74 64.62 47.12
C ILE A 37 -20.80 63.71 46.47
N PHE A 38 -21.59 63.02 47.30
CA PHE A 38 -22.53 62.00 46.83
C PHE A 38 -23.98 62.52 46.76
N GLY A 39 -24.27 63.69 47.31
CA GLY A 39 -25.62 64.24 47.33
C GLY A 39 -26.39 63.88 48.62
N PRO A 40 -27.48 64.59 48.92
CA PRO A 40 -28.22 64.43 50.18
C PRO A 40 -28.81 63.03 50.38
N LYS A 41 -29.11 62.31 49.28
CA LYS A 41 -29.61 60.93 49.34
C LYS A 41 -28.61 59.94 49.92
N ALA A 42 -27.31 60.22 49.91
CA ALA A 42 -26.29 59.32 50.48
C ALA A 42 -26.51 59.03 51.97
N ALA A 43 -27.11 59.97 52.71
CA ALA A 43 -27.48 59.78 54.11
C ALA A 43 -28.48 58.62 54.30
N GLN A 44 -29.38 58.39 53.34
CA GLN A 44 -30.34 57.27 53.36
C GLN A 44 -29.67 55.90 53.18
N PHE A 45 -28.42 55.87 52.73
CA PHE A 45 -27.59 54.67 52.59
C PHE A 45 -26.48 54.62 53.64
N SER A 46 -26.50 55.48 54.67
CA SER A 46 -25.42 55.59 55.64
C SER A 46 -25.74 54.94 56.99
N ILE A 47 -24.75 54.29 57.59
CA ILE A 47 -24.77 53.74 58.96
C ILE A 47 -23.64 54.41 59.75
N VAL A 48 -23.91 54.78 61.01
CA VAL A 48 -22.87 55.28 61.92
C VAL A 48 -22.31 54.11 62.73
N LEU A 49 -21.01 53.87 62.64
CA LEU A 49 -20.32 52.81 63.37
C LEU A 49 -19.37 53.44 64.39
N PHE A 50 -19.67 53.27 65.66
CA PHE A 50 -18.78 53.66 66.75
C PHE A 50 -17.73 52.58 66.96
N THR A 51 -16.47 52.99 67.07
CA THR A 51 -15.34 52.13 67.43
C THR A 51 -14.96 52.37 68.86
N ARG A 52 -14.19 51.44 69.44
CA ARG A 52 -13.86 51.43 70.87
C ARG A 52 -15.10 51.23 71.73
N GLY A 53 -15.99 50.34 71.29
CA GLY A 53 -17.17 49.96 72.08
C GLY A 53 -16.81 49.33 73.42
N ASP A 54 -15.58 48.83 73.59
CA ASP A 54 -15.02 48.41 74.87
C ASP A 54 -14.83 49.57 75.87
N ASP A 55 -14.79 50.82 75.40
CA ASP A 55 -14.71 52.01 76.27
C ASP A 55 -16.11 52.44 76.81
N LEU A 56 -17.19 51.70 76.49
CA LEU A 56 -18.55 51.94 77.01
C LEU A 56 -18.85 51.22 78.33
N ASP A 57 -17.94 50.36 78.83
CA ASP A 57 -18.14 49.54 80.03
C ASP A 57 -19.51 48.81 80.05
N GLU A 58 -20.38 49.08 81.03
CA GLU A 58 -21.74 48.50 81.13
C GLU A 58 -22.82 49.35 80.41
N GLU A 59 -22.45 50.48 79.80
CA GLU A 59 -23.37 51.36 79.09
C GLU A 59 -23.68 50.86 77.68
N SER A 60 -24.95 50.91 77.27
CA SER A 60 -25.34 50.61 75.89
C SER A 60 -24.97 51.76 74.94
N ILE A 61 -24.73 51.46 73.66
CA ILE A 61 -24.47 52.53 72.68
C ILE A 61 -25.67 53.48 72.53
N GLU A 62 -26.88 52.96 72.72
CA GLU A 62 -28.12 53.72 72.72
C GLU A 62 -28.16 54.75 73.86
N ASP A 63 -27.70 54.37 75.05
CA ASP A 63 -27.63 55.25 76.23
C ASP A 63 -26.55 56.32 76.04
N TYR A 64 -25.37 55.94 75.55
CA TYR A 64 -24.30 56.88 75.21
C TYR A 64 -24.77 57.97 74.23
N VAL A 65 -25.44 57.56 73.15
CA VAL A 65 -26.00 58.50 72.16
C VAL A 65 -27.07 59.41 72.76
N ARG A 66 -27.93 58.87 73.64
CA ARG A 66 -29.00 59.63 74.30
C ARG A 66 -28.44 60.70 75.23
N GLN A 67 -27.43 60.33 76.03
CA GLN A 67 -26.78 61.19 77.02
C GLN A 67 -25.81 62.21 76.41
N SER A 68 -25.36 62.00 75.17
CA SER A 68 -24.47 62.94 74.49
C SER A 68 -25.06 64.35 74.40
N ASN A 69 -24.26 65.37 74.74
CA ASN A 69 -24.62 66.78 74.64
C ASN A 69 -24.33 67.39 73.25
N SER A 70 -23.73 66.65 72.32
CA SER A 70 -23.43 67.15 70.98
C SER A 70 -24.69 67.16 70.10
N ALA A 71 -25.11 68.35 69.69
CA ALA A 71 -26.22 68.54 68.76
C ALA A 71 -25.89 68.00 67.35
N GLU A 72 -24.63 68.12 66.97
CA GLU A 72 -24.05 67.67 65.71
C GLU A 72 -24.08 66.14 65.59
N LEU A 73 -23.68 65.42 66.64
CA LEU A 73 -23.77 63.96 66.69
C LEU A 73 -25.22 63.48 66.59
N LYS A 74 -26.12 64.11 67.36
CA LYS A 74 -27.56 63.81 67.31
C LYS A 74 -28.16 64.09 65.94
N LYS A 75 -27.71 65.14 65.26
CA LYS A 75 -28.09 65.46 63.88
C LYS A 75 -27.59 64.40 62.90
N LEU A 76 -26.31 64.01 63.01
CA LEU A 76 -25.70 62.98 62.17
C LEU A 76 -26.48 61.65 62.23
N ILE A 77 -26.75 61.17 63.44
CA ILE A 77 -27.47 59.91 63.66
C ILE A 77 -28.89 59.98 63.09
N ARG A 78 -29.58 61.10 63.30
CA ARG A 78 -30.92 61.33 62.76
C ARG A 78 -30.93 61.37 61.22
N ASP A 79 -29.96 62.06 60.61
CA ASP A 79 -29.81 62.11 59.16
C ASP A 79 -29.53 60.73 58.56
N CYS A 80 -28.84 59.87 59.31
CA CYS A 80 -28.64 58.45 59.01
C CYS A 80 -29.83 57.55 59.39
N GLY A 81 -31.01 58.10 59.70
CA GLY A 81 -32.21 57.31 60.03
C GLY A 81 -32.13 56.54 61.35
N ASN A 82 -31.37 57.05 62.32
CA ASN A 82 -31.11 56.41 63.62
C ASN A 82 -30.42 55.04 63.52
N ARG A 83 -29.65 54.81 62.45
CA ARG A 83 -28.88 53.59 62.23
C ARG A 83 -27.47 53.77 62.76
N PHE A 84 -27.23 53.22 63.95
CA PHE A 84 -25.92 53.23 64.57
C PHE A 84 -25.66 51.96 65.37
N LEU A 85 -24.38 51.62 65.53
CA LEU A 85 -23.92 50.46 66.30
C LEU A 85 -22.50 50.69 66.83
N ALA A 86 -22.08 49.91 67.82
CA ALA A 86 -20.73 49.97 68.39
C ALA A 86 -19.94 48.69 68.09
N PHE A 87 -18.65 48.86 67.81
CA PHE A 87 -17.67 47.81 67.55
C PHE A 87 -16.53 47.90 68.55
N SER A 88 -16.19 46.76 69.16
CA SER A 88 -14.93 46.57 69.87
C SER A 88 -13.95 45.86 68.95
N ASN A 89 -13.05 46.62 68.32
CA ASN A 89 -12.05 46.07 67.40
C ASN A 89 -10.97 45.22 68.11
N ARG A 90 -10.94 45.22 69.45
CA ARG A 90 -10.07 44.37 70.27
C ARG A 90 -10.66 42.97 70.46
N GLU A 91 -11.98 42.85 70.42
CA GLU A 91 -12.70 41.60 70.53
C GLU A 91 -12.68 40.87 69.17
N LYS A 92 -11.93 39.77 69.09
CA LYS A 92 -11.68 39.04 67.83
C LYS A 92 -12.48 37.75 67.72
N GLN A 93 -13.01 37.24 68.83
CA GLN A 93 -13.69 35.95 68.87
C GLN A 93 -15.21 36.12 68.70
N ASP A 94 -15.77 37.22 69.18
CA ASP A 94 -17.19 37.50 69.03
C ASP A 94 -17.53 38.07 67.63
N ARG A 95 -18.33 37.32 66.88
CA ARG A 95 -18.84 37.72 65.56
C ARG A 95 -20.22 38.38 65.61
N THR A 96 -20.81 38.52 66.79
CA THR A 96 -22.15 39.07 66.97
C THR A 96 -22.24 40.51 66.45
N GLN A 97 -21.20 41.32 66.68
CA GLN A 97 -21.10 42.70 66.17
C GLN A 97 -21.14 42.74 64.63
N VAL A 98 -20.44 41.81 63.96
CA VAL A 98 -20.46 41.70 62.48
C VAL A 98 -21.84 41.26 61.98
N ILE A 99 -22.48 40.32 62.67
CA ILE A 99 -23.84 39.87 62.31
C ILE A 99 -24.84 41.04 62.45
N GLN A 100 -24.73 41.86 63.48
CA GLN A 100 -25.57 43.05 63.66
C GLN A 100 -25.35 44.08 62.55
N LEU A 101 -24.10 44.35 62.17
CA LEU A 101 -23.79 45.23 61.03
C LEU A 101 -24.41 44.70 59.73
N LEU A 102 -24.27 43.40 59.44
CA LEU A 102 -24.85 42.80 58.24
C LEU A 102 -26.38 42.86 58.22
N LYS A 103 -27.04 42.63 59.37
CA LYS A 103 -28.50 42.82 59.50
C LYS A 103 -28.90 44.25 59.19
N MET A 104 -28.20 45.22 59.75
CA MET A 104 -28.47 46.64 59.49
C MET A 104 -28.22 47.02 58.03
N ILE A 105 -27.18 46.46 57.38
CA ILE A 105 -26.95 46.65 55.94
C ILE A 105 -28.13 46.11 55.12
N GLU A 106 -28.66 44.94 55.46
CA GLU A 106 -29.82 44.37 54.76
C GLU A 106 -31.09 45.21 55.01
N GLU A 107 -31.27 45.76 56.21
CA GLU A 107 -32.35 46.71 56.51
C GLU A 107 -32.24 47.99 55.68
N VAL A 108 -31.03 48.54 55.52
CA VAL A 108 -30.80 49.70 54.64
C VAL A 108 -31.15 49.35 53.20
N LYS A 109 -30.69 48.20 52.72
CA LYS A 109 -30.97 47.74 51.36
C LYS A 109 -32.47 47.55 51.13
N ASN A 110 -33.18 46.90 52.05
CA ASN A 110 -34.62 46.67 51.93
C ASN A 110 -35.43 47.96 51.99
N SER A 111 -35.00 48.91 52.84
CA SER A 111 -35.61 50.24 52.94
C SER A 111 -35.41 51.10 51.68
N ASN A 112 -34.41 50.75 50.85
CA ASN A 112 -34.11 51.39 49.57
C ASN A 112 -34.49 50.50 48.36
N GLU A 113 -35.56 49.70 48.48
CA GLU A 113 -36.10 48.83 47.42
C GLU A 113 -35.10 47.80 46.85
N GLY A 114 -34.14 47.37 47.66
CA GLY A 114 -33.09 46.45 47.22
C GLY A 114 -31.98 47.10 46.39
N ARG A 115 -32.02 48.42 46.20
CA ARG A 115 -31.07 49.16 45.34
C ARG A 115 -29.80 49.55 46.10
N TYR A 116 -28.72 49.74 45.36
CA TYR A 116 -27.50 50.39 45.83
C TYR A 116 -27.58 51.91 45.62
N PHE A 117 -26.74 52.66 46.32
CA PHE A 117 -26.62 54.09 46.11
C PHE A 117 -25.98 54.37 44.74
N THR A 118 -26.58 55.22 43.92
CA THR A 118 -25.99 55.68 42.66
C THR A 118 -26.17 57.18 42.45
N ASN A 119 -25.25 57.78 41.69
CA ASN A 119 -25.31 59.15 41.20
C ASN A 119 -24.54 59.26 39.87
N SER A 120 -24.47 60.46 39.28
CA SER A 120 -23.79 60.67 37.99
C SER A 120 -22.34 60.18 37.99
N MET A 121 -21.60 60.32 39.10
CA MET A 121 -20.22 59.84 39.18
C MET A 121 -20.12 58.32 39.08
N PHE A 122 -21.04 57.60 39.72
CA PHE A 122 -21.10 56.13 39.64
C PHE A 122 -21.60 55.66 38.28
N GLU A 123 -22.58 56.34 37.68
CA GLU A 123 -23.07 56.04 36.33
C GLU A 123 -21.95 56.22 35.28
N GLU A 124 -21.19 57.31 35.35
CA GLU A 124 -20.04 57.57 34.49
C GLU A 124 -18.92 56.54 34.66
N ALA A 125 -18.64 56.14 35.91
CA ALA A 125 -17.67 55.09 36.21
C ALA A 125 -18.12 53.75 35.64
N GLU A 126 -19.39 53.39 35.81
CA GLU A 126 -19.98 52.15 35.29
C GLU A 126 -19.94 52.11 33.76
N MET A 127 -20.31 53.20 33.09
CA MET A 127 -20.20 53.31 31.64
C MET A 127 -18.76 53.17 31.15
N SER A 128 -17.81 53.77 31.85
CA SER A 128 -16.38 53.68 31.51
C SER A 128 -15.84 52.26 31.70
N ILE A 129 -16.25 51.57 32.77
CA ILE A 129 -15.89 50.17 33.04
C ILE A 129 -16.47 49.26 31.95
N LYS A 130 -17.76 49.41 31.63
CA LYS A 130 -18.43 48.64 30.57
C LYS A 130 -17.76 48.83 29.22
N LYS A 131 -17.51 50.07 28.81
CA LYS A 131 -16.84 50.38 27.55
C LYS A 131 -15.45 49.74 27.47
N ARG A 132 -14.65 49.84 28.54
CA ARG A 132 -13.33 49.20 28.60
C ARG A 132 -13.44 47.68 28.54
N MET A 133 -14.45 47.10 29.17
CA MET A 133 -14.70 45.66 29.11
C MET A 133 -15.05 45.20 27.70
N GLU A 134 -15.90 45.94 26.98
CA GLU A 134 -16.22 45.69 25.57
C GLU A 134 -14.98 45.79 24.67
N GLU A 135 -14.14 46.80 24.88
CA GLU A 135 -12.87 46.94 24.14
C GLU A 135 -11.94 45.75 24.37
N ILE A 136 -11.81 45.28 25.62
CA ILE A 136 -11.03 44.09 25.96
C ILE A 136 -11.61 42.85 25.28
N LEU A 137 -12.93 42.64 25.34
CA LEU A 137 -13.59 41.50 24.72
C LEU A 137 -13.38 41.48 23.20
N LYS A 138 -13.55 42.63 22.54
CA LYS A 138 -13.32 42.77 21.09
C LYS A 138 -11.87 42.51 20.71
N GLN A 139 -10.92 42.93 21.55
CA GLN A 139 -9.50 42.64 21.34
C GLN A 139 -9.21 41.14 21.48
N ARG A 140 -9.77 40.48 22.50
CA ARG A 140 -9.64 39.03 22.70
C ARG A 140 -10.23 38.23 21.54
N GLU A 141 -11.37 38.65 21.02
CA GLU A 141 -12.00 38.00 19.86
C GLU A 141 -11.09 38.05 18.62
N LYS A 142 -10.49 39.22 18.33
CA LYS A 142 -9.50 39.35 17.25
C LYS A 142 -8.26 38.48 17.47
N GLU A 143 -7.78 38.39 18.71
CA GLU A 143 -6.64 37.52 19.04
C GLU A 143 -6.97 36.05 18.77
N ILE A 144 -8.14 35.58 19.20
CA ILE A 144 -8.62 34.21 18.95
C ILE A 144 -8.77 33.96 17.45
N GLN A 145 -9.35 34.90 16.70
CA GLN A 145 -9.50 34.78 15.26
C GLN A 145 -8.14 34.65 14.55
N ALA A 146 -7.18 35.52 14.87
CA ALA A 146 -5.84 35.47 14.30
C ALA A 146 -5.08 34.18 14.66
N GLN A 147 -5.27 33.65 15.88
CA GLN A 147 -4.70 32.36 16.27
C GLN A 147 -5.33 31.20 15.49
N ASN A 148 -6.65 31.21 15.32
CA ASN A 148 -7.36 30.19 14.54
C ASN A 148 -6.95 30.20 13.06
N GLU A 149 -6.79 31.38 12.46
CA GLU A 149 -6.30 31.52 11.07
C GLU A 149 -4.88 30.96 10.92
N LYS A 150 -3.97 31.30 11.85
CA LYS A 150 -2.61 30.73 11.88
C LYS A 150 -2.62 29.21 12.03
N LEU A 151 -3.49 28.68 12.88
CA LEU A 151 -3.61 27.25 13.10
C LEU A 151 -4.16 26.55 11.85
N ARG A 152 -5.16 27.13 11.18
CA ARG A 152 -5.69 26.62 9.90
C ARG A 152 -4.62 26.59 8.82
N ALA A 153 -3.86 27.67 8.65
CA ALA A 153 -2.79 27.74 7.65
C ALA A 153 -1.69 26.67 7.90
N LYS A 154 -1.35 26.42 9.17
CA LYS A 154 -0.42 25.33 9.53
C LYS A 154 -0.97 23.96 9.13
N TYR A 155 -2.22 23.66 9.48
CA TYR A 155 -2.85 22.40 9.10
C TYR A 155 -2.94 22.23 7.57
N GLU A 156 -3.24 23.30 6.84
CA GLU A 156 -3.30 23.27 5.38
C GLU A 156 -1.93 22.94 4.78
N THR A 157 -0.87 23.60 5.28
CA THR A 157 0.52 23.33 4.87
C THR A 157 0.91 21.87 5.15
N GLU A 158 0.67 21.37 6.37
CA GLU A 158 0.98 19.98 6.74
C GLU A 158 0.21 18.96 5.89
N MET A 159 -1.05 19.26 5.55
CA MET A 159 -1.86 18.41 4.67
C MET A 159 -1.38 18.41 3.23
N GLU A 160 -0.91 19.54 2.71
CA GLU A 160 -0.33 19.62 1.38
C GLU A 160 1.00 18.86 1.30
N GLU A 161 1.88 19.01 2.29
CA GLU A 161 3.11 18.22 2.39
C GLU A 161 2.83 16.72 2.49
N LEU A 162 1.85 16.33 3.29
CA LEU A 162 1.46 14.92 3.42
C LEU A 162 0.94 14.35 2.10
N LYS A 163 0.08 15.09 1.39
CA LYS A 163 -0.42 14.68 0.06
C LYS A 163 0.74 14.48 -0.91
N LYS A 164 1.68 15.42 -0.98
CA LYS A 164 2.86 15.31 -1.85
C LYS A 164 3.69 14.07 -1.53
N ARG A 165 3.94 13.79 -0.24
CA ARG A 165 4.65 12.57 0.18
C ARG A 165 3.94 11.28 -0.21
N LEU A 166 2.60 11.27 -0.16
CA LEU A 166 1.81 10.11 -0.58
C LEU A 166 1.88 9.92 -2.09
N GLU A 167 1.81 11.00 -2.87
CA GLU A 167 1.95 10.98 -4.32
C GLU A 167 3.32 10.45 -4.75
N GLU A 168 4.40 10.95 -4.13
CA GLU A 168 5.77 10.47 -4.38
C GLU A 168 5.93 8.99 -4.06
N LYS A 169 5.35 8.51 -2.95
CA LYS A 169 5.35 7.09 -2.61
C LYS A 169 4.61 6.24 -3.62
N LYS A 170 3.47 6.73 -4.12
CA LYS A 170 2.68 6.04 -5.15
C LYS A 170 3.46 5.91 -6.46
N ILE A 171 4.11 6.98 -6.90
CA ILE A 171 4.96 6.98 -8.10
C ILE A 171 6.11 5.98 -7.95
N LYS A 172 6.83 6.00 -6.82
CA LYS A 172 7.91 5.04 -6.56
C LYS A 172 7.43 3.59 -6.57
N ALA A 173 6.28 3.31 -5.95
CA ALA A 173 5.71 1.96 -5.96
C ALA A 173 5.35 1.48 -7.38
N ASP A 174 4.80 2.37 -8.21
CA ASP A 174 4.48 2.08 -9.61
C ASP A 174 5.75 1.87 -10.46
N GLU A 175 6.80 2.66 -10.22
CA GLU A 175 8.12 2.48 -10.86
C GLU A 175 8.76 1.13 -10.49
N GLU A 176 8.79 0.78 -9.21
CA GLU A 176 9.28 -0.52 -8.73
C GLU A 176 8.46 -1.69 -9.29
N ARG A 177 7.15 -1.52 -9.44
CA ARG A 177 6.28 -2.53 -10.08
C ARG A 177 6.65 -2.71 -11.55
N LYS A 178 6.78 -1.62 -12.31
CA LYS A 178 7.20 -1.67 -13.72
C LYS A 178 8.58 -2.29 -13.90
N GLN A 179 9.52 -1.98 -13.01
CA GLN A 179 10.85 -2.58 -13.03
C GLN A 179 10.77 -4.11 -12.83
N ARG A 180 10.02 -4.57 -11.83
CA ARG A 180 9.81 -6.01 -11.60
C ARG A 180 9.13 -6.71 -12.78
N GLU A 181 8.11 -6.10 -13.37
CA GLU A 181 7.43 -6.65 -14.55
C GLU A 181 8.38 -6.76 -15.76
N ASN A 182 9.23 -5.75 -15.99
CA ASN A 182 10.23 -5.79 -17.06
C ASN A 182 11.30 -6.86 -16.81
N GLU A 183 11.80 -7.00 -15.57
CA GLU A 183 12.75 -8.06 -15.21
C GLU A 183 12.14 -9.45 -15.43
N PHE A 184 10.87 -9.63 -15.05
CA PHE A 184 10.15 -10.87 -15.25
C PHE A 184 10.03 -11.20 -16.74
N ARG A 185 9.61 -10.21 -17.56
CA ARG A 185 9.50 -10.36 -19.02
C ARG A 185 10.84 -10.72 -19.67
N GLN A 186 11.94 -10.07 -19.27
CA GLN A 186 13.28 -10.40 -19.77
C GLN A 186 13.71 -11.82 -19.39
N LYS A 187 13.35 -12.30 -18.20
CA LYS A 187 13.61 -13.68 -17.78
C LYS A 187 12.81 -14.67 -18.63
N GLU A 188 11.53 -14.41 -18.88
CA GLU A 188 10.69 -15.23 -19.76
C GLU A 188 11.26 -15.31 -21.19
N GLU A 189 11.64 -14.18 -21.78
CA GLU A 189 12.25 -14.16 -23.12
C GLU A 189 13.55 -14.96 -23.19
N LYS A 190 14.40 -14.85 -22.16
CA LYS A 190 15.64 -15.65 -22.08
C LYS A 190 15.35 -17.14 -21.96
N MET A 191 14.34 -17.52 -21.18
CA MET A 191 13.91 -18.91 -21.04
C MET A 191 13.37 -19.45 -22.37
N MET A 192 12.55 -18.66 -23.07
CA MET A 192 12.00 -19.02 -24.38
C MET A 192 13.12 -19.26 -25.40
N LYS A 193 14.07 -18.32 -25.51
CA LYS A 193 15.22 -18.48 -26.42
C LYS A 193 16.04 -19.74 -26.13
N LYS A 194 16.32 -20.03 -24.86
CA LYS A 194 17.02 -21.26 -24.47
C LYS A 194 16.24 -22.51 -24.84
N PHE A 195 14.93 -22.49 -24.70
CA PHE A 195 14.07 -23.60 -25.09
C PHE A 195 14.09 -23.81 -26.61
N ASP A 196 13.93 -22.74 -27.38
CA ASP A 196 13.98 -22.77 -28.85
C ASP A 196 15.35 -23.24 -29.36
N GLU A 197 16.45 -22.73 -28.81
CA GLU A 197 17.81 -23.17 -29.13
C GLU A 197 18.00 -24.66 -28.85
N LYS A 198 17.58 -25.11 -27.65
CA LYS A 198 17.66 -26.53 -27.28
C LYS A 198 16.88 -27.39 -28.27
N HIS A 199 15.64 -26.99 -28.58
CA HIS A 199 14.78 -27.71 -29.51
C HIS A 199 15.41 -27.77 -30.91
N LYS A 200 16.02 -26.68 -31.38
CA LYS A 200 16.72 -26.62 -32.67
C LYS A 200 17.96 -27.50 -32.71
N THR A 201 18.78 -27.49 -31.65
CA THR A 201 19.92 -28.43 -31.54
C THR A 201 19.48 -29.88 -31.51
N GLU A 202 18.40 -30.19 -30.81
CA GLU A 202 17.88 -31.56 -30.72
C GLU A 202 17.32 -32.03 -32.07
N GLN A 203 16.64 -31.14 -32.80
CA GLN A 203 16.16 -31.41 -34.15
C GLN A 203 17.32 -31.64 -35.14
N ASN A 204 18.32 -30.76 -35.15
CA ASN A 204 19.52 -30.94 -35.99
C ASN A 204 20.23 -32.26 -35.67
N LYS A 205 20.32 -32.65 -34.40
CA LYS A 205 20.94 -33.92 -34.00
C LYS A 205 20.17 -35.12 -34.57
N ARG A 206 18.83 -35.09 -34.51
CA ARG A 206 17.97 -36.13 -35.10
C ARG A 206 18.11 -36.18 -36.62
N GLU A 207 18.21 -35.03 -37.29
CA GLU A 207 18.42 -34.96 -38.74
C GLU A 207 19.77 -35.55 -39.17
N ILE A 208 20.86 -35.19 -38.47
CA ILE A 208 22.19 -35.75 -38.71
C ILE A 208 22.19 -37.27 -38.49
N GLU A 209 21.56 -37.74 -37.41
CA GLU A 209 21.48 -39.17 -37.09
C GLU A 209 20.69 -39.94 -38.17
N ASN A 210 19.59 -39.38 -38.66
CA ASN A 210 18.81 -39.95 -39.76
C ASN A 210 19.60 -39.96 -41.08
N GLN A 211 20.34 -38.89 -41.39
CA GLN A 211 21.21 -38.84 -42.57
C GLN A 211 22.28 -39.92 -42.52
N LYS A 212 22.99 -40.03 -41.38
CA LYS A 212 24.02 -41.04 -41.18
C LYS A 212 23.46 -42.46 -41.35
N ARG A 213 22.30 -42.75 -40.76
CA ARG A 213 21.61 -44.04 -40.94
C ARG A 213 21.27 -44.31 -42.39
N SER A 214 20.79 -43.30 -43.12
CA SER A 214 20.45 -43.44 -44.55
C SER A 214 21.70 -43.68 -45.42
N GLU A 215 22.83 -43.03 -45.11
CA GLU A 215 24.11 -43.26 -45.78
C GLU A 215 24.66 -44.66 -45.51
N GLU A 216 24.60 -45.13 -44.25
CA GLU A 216 24.98 -46.48 -43.86
C GLU A 216 24.14 -47.53 -44.60
N GLU A 217 22.81 -47.35 -44.69
CA GLU A 217 21.92 -48.23 -45.47
C GLU A 217 22.27 -48.25 -46.97
N LYS A 218 22.59 -47.09 -47.55
CA LYS A 218 23.02 -47.01 -48.97
C LYS A 218 24.33 -47.74 -49.19
N GLN A 219 25.30 -47.55 -48.30
CA GLN A 219 26.60 -48.20 -48.38
C GLN A 219 26.46 -49.72 -48.26
N GLN A 220 25.62 -50.18 -47.33
CA GLN A 220 25.34 -51.60 -47.15
C GLN A 220 24.64 -52.21 -48.38
N ARG A 221 23.65 -51.52 -48.97
CA ARG A 221 23.02 -51.94 -50.23
C ARG A 221 24.01 -52.03 -51.37
N ALA A 222 24.87 -51.03 -51.54
CA ALA A 222 25.90 -51.03 -52.58
C ALA A 222 26.89 -52.20 -52.41
N GLU A 223 27.23 -52.56 -51.17
CA GLU A 223 28.07 -53.73 -50.88
C GLU A 223 27.37 -55.04 -51.28
N TYR A 224 26.09 -55.20 -50.95
CA TYR A 224 25.29 -56.35 -51.37
C TYR A 224 25.14 -56.43 -52.89
N ASP A 225 24.86 -55.31 -53.56
CA ASP A 225 24.77 -55.25 -55.02
C ASP A 225 26.11 -55.62 -55.67
N GLY A 226 27.23 -55.16 -55.11
CA GLY A 226 28.57 -55.56 -55.54
C GLY A 226 28.80 -57.08 -55.45
N LYS A 227 28.43 -57.72 -54.33
CA LYS A 227 28.52 -59.18 -54.13
C LYS A 227 27.62 -59.94 -55.11
N ILE A 228 26.42 -59.43 -55.39
CA ILE A 228 25.50 -60.03 -56.37
C ILE A 228 26.14 -60.00 -57.77
N GLU A 229 26.73 -58.88 -58.17
CA GLU A 229 27.39 -58.75 -59.48
C GLU A 229 28.65 -59.62 -59.61
N GLU A 230 29.39 -59.82 -58.53
CA GLU A 230 30.51 -60.77 -58.49
C GLU A 230 30.04 -62.21 -58.66
N MET A 231 29.01 -62.62 -57.90
CA MET A 231 28.41 -63.94 -58.02
C MET A 231 27.82 -64.19 -59.43
N LYS A 232 27.17 -63.19 -60.03
CA LYS A 232 26.69 -63.29 -61.43
C LYS A 232 27.84 -63.53 -62.40
N ARG A 233 28.97 -62.82 -62.24
CA ARG A 233 30.17 -63.03 -63.06
C ARG A 233 30.75 -64.43 -62.88
N GLU A 234 30.77 -64.96 -61.67
CA GLU A 234 31.19 -66.34 -61.42
C GLU A 234 30.27 -67.37 -62.07
N ILE A 235 28.95 -67.21 -61.92
CA ILE A 235 27.96 -68.08 -62.56
C ILE A 235 28.13 -68.06 -64.08
N GLU A 236 28.29 -66.88 -64.68
CA GLU A 236 28.48 -66.76 -66.13
C GLU A 236 29.80 -67.39 -66.59
N ASN A 237 30.88 -67.22 -65.84
CA ASN A 237 32.15 -67.89 -66.12
C ASN A 237 32.04 -69.42 -66.03
N GLN A 238 31.37 -69.94 -65.00
CA GLN A 238 31.11 -71.37 -64.89
C GLN A 238 30.28 -71.87 -66.07
N ARG A 239 29.24 -71.13 -66.45
CA ARG A 239 28.38 -71.44 -67.60
C ARG A 239 29.18 -71.50 -68.91
N LEU A 240 30.05 -70.53 -69.15
CA LEU A 240 30.97 -70.50 -70.30
C LEU A 240 31.92 -71.70 -70.30
N GLN A 241 32.47 -72.09 -69.14
CA GLN A 241 33.30 -73.28 -69.05
C GLN A 241 32.52 -74.57 -69.35
N TYR A 242 31.30 -74.70 -68.82
CA TYR A 242 30.42 -75.83 -69.10
C TYR A 242 30.08 -75.91 -70.59
N GLU A 243 29.77 -74.78 -71.23
CA GLU A 243 29.45 -74.73 -72.66
C GLU A 243 30.67 -75.15 -73.52
N LYS A 244 31.88 -74.73 -73.12
CA LYS A 244 33.12 -75.13 -73.78
C LYS A 244 33.38 -76.63 -73.67
N GLN A 245 33.17 -77.22 -72.49
CA GLN A 245 33.25 -78.67 -72.29
C GLN A 245 32.21 -79.45 -73.09
N GLN A 246 30.98 -78.92 -73.22
CA GLN A 246 29.96 -79.56 -74.06
C GLN A 246 30.37 -79.56 -75.52
N LYS A 247 30.84 -78.43 -76.05
CA LYS A 247 31.33 -78.35 -77.43
C LYS A 247 32.50 -79.30 -77.70
N GLU A 248 33.43 -79.44 -76.75
CA GLU A 248 34.53 -80.41 -76.85
C GLU A 248 34.03 -81.87 -76.84
N ARG A 249 33.04 -82.20 -76.00
CA ARG A 249 32.42 -83.53 -76.00
C ARG A 249 31.67 -83.83 -77.30
N GLU A 250 30.88 -82.89 -77.79
CA GLU A 250 30.18 -83.01 -79.07
C GLU A 250 31.15 -83.16 -80.26
N GLU A 251 32.28 -82.44 -80.25
CA GLU A 251 33.35 -82.58 -81.23
C GLU A 251 34.00 -83.98 -81.16
N GLN A 252 34.22 -84.52 -79.95
CA GLN A 252 34.74 -85.88 -79.77
C GLN A 252 33.75 -86.95 -80.24
N ASP A 253 32.46 -86.80 -79.95
CA ASP A 253 31.43 -87.75 -80.36
C ASP A 253 31.22 -87.71 -81.87
N ARG A 254 31.22 -86.53 -82.50
CA ARG A 254 31.20 -86.40 -83.97
C ARG A 254 32.37 -87.10 -84.66
N LYS A 255 33.59 -86.96 -84.12
CA LYS A 255 34.78 -87.70 -84.62
C LYS A 255 34.63 -89.22 -84.44
N ARG A 256 33.96 -89.65 -83.37
CA ARG A 256 33.68 -91.06 -83.09
C ARG A 256 32.66 -91.63 -84.09
N GLU A 257 31.58 -90.88 -84.38
CA GLU A 257 30.57 -91.26 -85.37
C GLU A 257 31.15 -91.33 -86.79
N GLU A 258 31.99 -90.38 -87.19
CA GLU A 258 32.66 -90.42 -88.51
C GLU A 258 33.52 -91.68 -88.66
N LYS A 259 34.23 -92.07 -87.60
CA LYS A 259 35.02 -93.31 -87.57
C LYS A 259 34.13 -94.56 -87.72
N TYR A 260 33.03 -94.63 -86.99
CA TYR A 260 32.06 -95.72 -87.12
C TYR A 260 31.46 -95.81 -88.52
N LYS A 261 31.24 -94.67 -89.18
CA LYS A 261 30.71 -94.60 -90.55
C LYS A 261 31.72 -95.16 -91.57
N GLN A 262 33.00 -94.78 -91.44
CA GLN A 262 34.09 -95.29 -92.29
C GLN A 262 34.27 -96.82 -92.14
N ASP A 263 34.24 -97.33 -90.91
CA ASP A 263 34.39 -98.78 -90.66
C ASP A 263 33.21 -99.58 -91.23
N ARG A 264 31.99 -99.02 -91.17
CA ARG A 264 30.79 -99.62 -91.76
C ARG A 264 30.84 -99.68 -93.29
N GLU A 265 31.36 -98.64 -93.94
CA GLU A 265 31.53 -98.62 -95.40
C GLU A 265 32.59 -99.63 -95.87
N LYS A 266 33.70 -99.77 -95.14
CA LYS A 266 34.71 -100.81 -95.41
C LYS A 266 34.11 -102.21 -95.37
N MET A 267 33.35 -102.54 -94.33
CA MET A 267 32.68 -103.84 -94.22
C MET A 267 31.69 -104.09 -95.36
N LYS A 268 30.94 -103.07 -95.79
CA LYS A 268 30.03 -103.19 -96.94
C LYS A 268 30.77 -103.53 -98.23
N HIS A 269 31.89 -102.86 -98.47
CA HIS A 269 32.70 -103.08 -99.66
C HIS A 269 33.32 -104.49 -99.69
N GLU A 270 33.76 -105.00 -98.54
CA GLU A 270 34.25 -106.37 -98.41
C GLU A 270 33.16 -107.42 -98.71
N GLN A 271 31.93 -107.22 -98.20
CA GLN A 271 30.82 -108.12 -98.48
C GLN A 271 30.42 -108.15 -99.97
N GLU A 272 30.44 -106.99 -100.65
CA GLU A 272 30.21 -106.92 -102.10
C GLU A 272 31.28 -107.69 -102.88
N CYS A 273 32.54 -107.60 -102.48
CA CYS A 273 33.64 -108.29 -103.14
C CYS A 273 33.49 -109.83 -103.01
N VAL A 274 33.07 -110.31 -101.84
CA VAL A 274 32.82 -111.75 -101.58
C VAL A 274 31.62 -112.27 -102.39
N MET A 275 30.51 -111.52 -102.43
CA MET A 275 29.32 -111.90 -103.20
C MET A 275 29.59 -112.00 -104.71
N THR A 276 30.49 -111.16 -105.23
CA THR A 276 30.86 -111.16 -106.65
C THR A 276 31.68 -112.40 -107.02
N GLN A 277 32.59 -112.85 -106.13
CA GLN A 277 33.38 -114.06 -106.34
C GLN A 277 32.55 -115.35 -106.32
N LEU A 278 31.50 -115.40 -105.49
CA LEU A 278 30.60 -116.56 -105.43
C LEU A 278 29.78 -116.72 -106.72
N LYS A 279 29.29 -115.61 -107.30
CA LYS A 279 28.54 -115.64 -108.57
C LYS A 279 29.39 -116.10 -109.75
N MET A 280 30.67 -115.73 -109.80
CA MET A 280 31.58 -116.18 -110.86
C MET A 280 31.87 -117.68 -110.78
N LYS A 281 31.87 -118.28 -109.58
CA LYS A 281 32.07 -119.73 -109.40
C LYS A 281 30.87 -120.56 -109.82
N GLU A 282 29.64 -120.08 -109.61
CA GLU A 282 28.43 -120.79 -110.06
C GLU A 282 28.29 -120.82 -111.59
N GLU A 283 28.71 -119.77 -112.29
CA GLU A 283 28.65 -119.73 -113.76
C GLU A 283 29.70 -120.65 -114.44
N GLU A 284 30.86 -120.89 -113.81
CA GLU A 284 31.87 -121.83 -114.34
C GLU A 284 31.49 -123.31 -114.16
N GLU A 285 30.78 -123.67 -113.08
CA GLU A 285 30.34 -125.04 -112.82
C GLU A 285 29.28 -125.50 -113.85
N ILE A 286 28.37 -124.62 -114.27
CA ILE A 286 27.28 -124.97 -115.20
C ILE A 286 27.80 -125.21 -116.63
N LYS A 287 28.88 -124.54 -117.05
CA LYS A 287 29.48 -124.74 -118.38
C LYS A 287 30.22 -126.08 -118.55
N LYS A 288 30.51 -126.84 -117.48
CA LYS A 288 31.28 -128.10 -117.53
C LYS A 288 30.47 -129.39 -117.69
N ARG A 289 29.12 -129.37 -117.68
CA ARG A 289 28.30 -130.60 -117.80
C ARG A 289 27.70 -130.92 -119.19
N PHE A 290 27.89 -130.06 -120.20
CA PHE A 290 27.43 -130.32 -121.58
C PHE A 290 28.59 -130.36 -122.61
N GLY A 291 29.36 -131.46 -122.63
CA GLY A 291 30.32 -131.72 -123.73
C GLY A 291 31.20 -132.96 -123.53
N GLY A 292 30.82 -134.10 -124.14
CA GLY A 292 31.67 -135.30 -124.24
C GLY A 292 30.92 -136.58 -124.69
N GLU A 293 31.29 -137.11 -125.87
CA GLU A 293 30.71 -138.24 -126.61
C GLU A 293 31.14 -139.67 -126.17
N LYS A 294 30.38 -140.68 -126.68
CA LYS A 294 30.70 -142.10 -127.06
C LYS A 294 30.16 -143.26 -126.20
N LYS A 295 29.20 -144.01 -126.76
CA LYS A 295 29.37 -145.34 -127.43
C LYS A 295 28.02 -145.88 -127.96
N LYS A 296 28.10 -146.52 -129.15
CA LYS A 296 27.31 -147.62 -129.75
C LYS A 296 25.83 -147.76 -129.38
#